data_AF-A0AAW2Z1S9-F1
#
_entry.id   AF-A0AAW2Z1S9-F1
#
_cell.length_a   1.000
_cell.length_b   1.000
_cell.length_c   1.000
_cell.angle_alpha   90.00
_cell.angle_beta   90.00
_cell.angle_gamma   90.00
#
_symmetry.space_group_name_H-M   'P 1'
#
loop_
_entity.id
_entity.type
_entity.pdbx_description
1 polymer ?
#
loop_
_entity_poly.entity_id
_entity_poly.type
_entity_poly.pdbx_seq_one_letter_code
_entity_poly.pdbx_strand_id
1 'polypeptide(L)'
;MSLAAIIRTTNNTYFSISPGSSHLRHEPQNQHQPASYGCSLLQLFIVDFEHEKVVIRSMHGTFLSARKHNICVMSTDVNPKHWERFVLIGAGVNKLSIKTAHGLYINTNKNNNMIIQGDVREPFTFTFVPVSLKTSRGMLLSASQDDNITQVSRKVPSADEIFHLDYLNDAFYIRSSGNKFLCLTEGDNIRLAEKCNNEDRFIFCKQGDFTLIRTMCNTFLSANQEEGSVIKQTKTIGPNEQFDIFPL
;
A
#
# COMPACT_ATOMS: atom_id res chain seq x y z
N MET A 1 3.15 7.46 4.59
CA MET A 1 1.75 6.97 4.62
C MET A 1 1.77 5.57 5.21
N SER A 2 0.77 5.19 6.01
CA SER A 2 0.69 3.85 6.61
C SER A 2 -0.45 3.07 5.98
N LEU A 3 -0.19 1.88 5.46
CA LEU A 3 -1.22 0.98 4.93
C LEU A 3 -1.16 -0.37 5.61
N ALA A 4 -2.31 -0.96 5.91
CA ALA A 4 -2.36 -2.35 6.36
C ALA A 4 -2.26 -3.28 5.15
N ALA A 5 -1.49 -4.35 5.27
CA ALA A 5 -1.25 -5.32 4.20
C ALA A 5 -1.06 -6.73 4.74
N ILE A 6 -1.44 -7.71 3.91
CA ILE A 6 -1.06 -9.10 4.05
C ILE A 6 0.08 -9.37 3.07
N ILE A 7 1.12 -10.08 3.52
CA ILE A 7 2.29 -10.41 2.69
C ILE A 7 2.31 -11.92 2.45
N ARG A 8 2.23 -12.33 1.18
CA ARG A 8 2.18 -13.74 0.75
C ARG A 8 3.45 -14.14 0.00
N THR A 9 3.98 -15.31 0.29
CA THR A 9 5.13 -15.93 -0.40
C THR A 9 4.72 -16.58 -1.72
N THR A 10 5.71 -17.04 -2.51
CA THR A 10 5.46 -17.84 -3.72
C THR A 10 4.82 -19.20 -3.43
N ASN A 11 4.97 -19.72 -2.22
CA ASN A 11 4.46 -21.03 -1.82
C ASN A 11 3.02 -20.95 -1.27
N ASN A 12 2.30 -19.86 -1.55
CA ASN A 12 0.95 -19.58 -1.05
C ASN A 12 0.83 -19.62 0.48
N THR A 13 1.90 -19.25 1.19
CA THR A 13 1.90 -19.07 2.64
C THR A 13 1.98 -17.59 2.99
N TYR A 14 1.52 -17.22 4.18
CA TYR A 14 1.43 -15.81 4.62
C TYR A 14 2.45 -15.52 5.68
N PHE A 15 3.05 -14.33 5.65
CA PHE A 15 3.84 -13.83 6.78
C PHE A 15 2.94 -13.85 8.02
N SER A 16 3.43 -14.42 9.11
CA SER A 16 2.76 -14.41 10.40
C SER A 16 3.75 -14.16 11.54
N ILE A 17 3.29 -13.49 12.58
CA ILE A 17 4.01 -13.38 13.86
C ILE A 17 3.12 -13.89 14.98
N SER A 18 3.55 -14.96 15.66
CA SER A 18 2.86 -15.42 16.87
C SER A 18 3.05 -14.42 18.02
N PRO A 19 2.07 -14.24 18.91
CA PRO A 19 2.22 -13.41 20.10
C PRO A 19 3.44 -13.86 20.93
N GLY A 20 4.29 -12.91 21.33
CA GLY A 20 5.51 -13.20 22.10
C GLY A 20 6.67 -13.83 21.30
N SER A 21 6.49 -14.11 20.01
CA SER A 21 7.58 -14.54 19.12
C SER A 21 8.30 -13.34 18.52
N SER A 22 9.62 -13.37 18.50
CA SER A 22 10.45 -12.48 17.68
C SER A 22 10.68 -13.02 16.27
N HIS A 23 10.30 -14.28 16.02
CA HIS A 23 10.47 -14.94 14.73
C HIS A 23 9.19 -14.84 13.91
N LEU A 24 9.34 -14.38 12.67
CA LEU A 24 8.30 -14.50 11.68
C LEU A 24 8.27 -15.91 11.12
N ARG A 25 7.06 -16.39 10.85
CA ARG A 25 6.79 -17.68 10.22
C ARG A 25 5.99 -17.45 8.95
N HIS A 26 5.85 -18.51 8.15
CA HIS A 26 4.79 -18.54 7.16
C HIS A 26 3.80 -19.66 7.45
N GLU A 27 2.53 -19.30 7.53
CA GLU A 27 1.43 -20.24 7.79
C GLU A 27 0.66 -20.52 6.50
N PRO A 28 0.27 -21.78 6.24
CA PRO A 28 -0.68 -22.09 5.18
C PRO A 28 -2.03 -21.42 5.48
N GLN A 29 -2.79 -21.10 4.43
CA GLN A 29 -4.15 -20.59 4.60
C GLN A 29 -4.97 -21.61 5.39
N ASN A 30 -5.52 -21.23 6.55
CA ASN A 30 -6.49 -22.09 7.24
C ASN A 30 -7.69 -22.28 6.31
N GLN A 31 -7.98 -23.53 5.93
CA GLN A 31 -9.01 -23.91 4.94
C GLN A 31 -10.45 -23.54 5.35
N HIS A 32 -10.67 -22.81 6.45
CA HIS A 32 -11.99 -22.53 7.04
C HIS A 32 -12.30 -21.03 7.16
N GLN A 33 -11.54 -20.14 6.51
CA GLN A 33 -11.85 -18.71 6.51
C GLN A 33 -12.23 -18.22 5.10
N PRO A 34 -13.39 -17.56 4.93
CA PRO A 34 -13.83 -17.07 3.63
C PRO A 34 -12.85 -16.01 3.09
N ALA A 35 -12.65 -16.09 1.78
CA ALA A 35 -11.64 -15.36 1.01
C ALA A 35 -11.85 -13.84 0.93
N SER A 36 -12.78 -13.25 1.68
CA SER A 36 -13.02 -11.81 1.60
C SER A 36 -11.93 -11.02 2.34
N TYR A 37 -11.67 -11.23 3.65
CA TYR A 37 -10.47 -10.69 4.36
C TYR A 37 -10.14 -11.49 5.64
N GLY A 38 -10.52 -12.77 5.71
CA GLY A 38 -10.38 -13.63 6.88
C GLY A 38 -8.93 -14.03 7.23
N CYS A 39 -8.05 -13.06 7.41
CA CYS A 39 -6.69 -13.24 7.91
C CYS A 39 -6.65 -12.90 9.40
N SER A 40 -5.84 -13.63 10.16
CA SER A 40 -5.67 -13.32 11.59
C SER A 40 -4.90 -12.00 11.75
N LEU A 41 -5.07 -11.31 12.88
CA LEU A 41 -4.25 -10.13 13.22
C LEU A 41 -2.75 -10.42 13.20
N LEU A 42 -2.37 -11.70 13.31
CA LEU A 42 -0.98 -12.16 13.25
C LEU A 42 -0.40 -12.11 11.83
N GLN A 43 -1.26 -12.08 10.80
CA GLN A 43 -0.90 -12.02 9.39
C GLN A 43 -1.04 -10.61 8.79
N LEU A 44 -1.57 -9.67 9.56
CA LEU A 44 -1.73 -8.27 9.16
C LEU A 44 -0.50 -7.46 9.60
N PHE A 45 0.06 -6.71 8.66
CA PHE A 45 1.20 -5.83 8.88
C PHE A 45 0.84 -4.41 8.49
N ILE A 46 1.39 -3.43 9.20
CA ILE A 46 1.39 -2.04 8.77
C ILE A 46 2.67 -1.79 7.97
N VAL A 47 2.50 -1.26 6.76
CA VAL A 47 3.58 -0.83 5.87
C VAL A 47 3.59 0.70 5.88
N ASP A 48 4.58 1.26 6.55
CA ASP A 48 4.83 2.69 6.63
C ASP A 48 5.77 3.10 5.48
N PHE A 49 5.23 3.82 4.50
CA PHE A 49 5.98 4.36 3.36
C PHE A 49 6.69 5.67 3.76
N GLU A 50 8.02 5.65 3.68
CA GLU A 50 8.98 6.72 4.00
C GLU A 50 9.85 7.04 2.76
N HIS A 51 9.40 7.98 1.90
CA HIS A 51 10.05 8.27 0.63
C HIS A 51 10.27 7.01 -0.23
N GLU A 52 11.53 6.61 -0.45
CA GLU A 52 11.94 5.44 -1.24
C GLU A 52 12.04 4.16 -0.39
N LYS A 53 11.75 4.26 0.90
CA LYS A 53 11.86 3.16 1.85
C LYS A 53 10.52 2.84 2.46
N VAL A 54 10.40 1.62 2.97
CA VAL A 54 9.28 1.19 3.78
C VAL A 54 9.78 0.66 5.11
N VAL A 55 8.96 0.85 6.13
CA VAL A 55 9.06 0.19 7.42
C VAL A 55 7.88 -0.76 7.52
N ILE A 56 8.12 -2.02 7.85
CA ILE A 56 7.07 -3.04 7.99
C ILE A 56 6.97 -3.36 9.48
N ARG A 57 5.78 -3.24 10.07
CA ARG A 57 5.56 -3.52 11.49
C ARG A 57 4.32 -4.38 11.69
N SER A 58 4.32 -5.18 12.75
CA SER A 58 3.15 -5.97 13.13
C SER A 58 2.06 -5.08 13.75
N MET A 59 0.85 -5.64 13.88
CA MET A 59 -0.22 -5.01 14.69
C MET A 59 0.15 -4.84 16.17
N HIS A 60 1.19 -5.52 16.65
CA HIS A 60 1.71 -5.37 18.01
C HIS A 60 2.76 -4.26 18.14
N GLY A 61 3.04 -3.51 17.07
CA GLY A 61 3.98 -2.40 17.08
C GLY A 61 5.45 -2.81 17.01
N THR A 62 5.76 -4.09 16.77
CA THR A 62 7.13 -4.55 16.53
C THR A 62 7.52 -4.37 15.06
N PHE A 63 8.79 -4.06 14.80
CA PHE A 63 9.31 -3.76 13.46
C PHE A 63 10.03 -4.98 12.84
N LEU A 64 9.78 -5.26 11.56
CA LEU A 64 10.58 -6.18 10.79
C LEU A 64 12.02 -5.65 10.70
N SER A 65 12.98 -6.46 11.12
CA SER A 65 14.36 -6.06 11.33
C SER A 65 15.29 -7.05 10.64
N ALA A 66 16.09 -6.55 9.69
CA ALA A 66 17.09 -7.32 8.96
C ALA A 66 18.48 -7.05 9.54
N ARG A 67 18.80 -7.73 10.66
CA ARG A 67 20.07 -7.53 11.37
C ARG A 67 21.22 -8.25 10.67
N LYS A 68 22.45 -7.81 10.97
CA LYS A 68 23.69 -8.54 10.60
C LYS A 68 23.56 -9.99 11.12
N HIS A 69 24.02 -10.98 10.35
CA HIS A 69 23.85 -12.44 10.50
C HIS A 69 22.70 -13.12 9.73
N ASN A 70 22.18 -12.50 8.67
CA ASN A 70 21.24 -13.14 7.72
C ASN A 70 19.89 -13.58 8.30
N ILE A 71 19.47 -13.03 9.44
CA ILE A 71 18.20 -13.37 10.10
C ILE A 71 17.27 -12.16 10.08
N CYS A 72 16.02 -12.40 9.72
CA CYS A 72 14.92 -11.45 9.92
C CYS A 72 14.21 -11.73 11.25
N VAL A 73 14.07 -10.70 12.08
CA VAL A 73 13.36 -10.77 13.36
C VAL A 73 12.40 -9.60 13.51
N MET A 74 11.47 -9.71 14.45
CA MET A 74 10.62 -8.61 14.88
C MET A 74 11.24 -7.93 16.09
N SER A 75 11.60 -6.66 15.93
CA SER A 75 12.27 -5.80 16.92
C SER A 75 11.24 -4.98 17.70
N THR A 76 11.44 -4.83 19.01
CA THR A 76 10.59 -3.99 19.89
C THR A 76 11.17 -2.58 20.06
N ASP A 77 12.01 -2.13 19.12
CA ASP A 77 12.59 -0.78 19.15
C ASP A 77 11.49 0.29 19.14
N VAL A 78 11.71 1.42 19.83
CA VAL A 78 10.73 2.52 19.91
C VAL A 78 10.57 3.23 18.57
N ASN A 79 11.67 3.36 17.83
CA ASN A 79 11.73 4.00 16.52
C ASN A 79 12.44 3.08 15.53
N PRO A 80 12.02 3.04 14.26
CA PRO A 80 12.69 2.23 13.25
C PRO A 80 14.11 2.73 13.03
N LYS A 81 15.06 1.81 13.00
CA LYS A 81 16.48 2.02 12.70
C LYS A 81 16.77 1.70 11.23
N HIS A 82 18.02 1.87 10.80
CA HIS A 82 18.36 1.69 9.38
C HIS A 82 18.12 0.25 8.89
N TRP A 83 18.29 -0.76 9.74
CA TRP A 83 18.01 -2.18 9.42
C TRP A 83 16.52 -2.57 9.48
N GLU A 84 15.64 -1.65 9.87
CA GLU A 84 14.17 -1.81 9.82
C GLU A 84 13.56 -1.05 8.64
N ARG A 85 14.41 -0.50 7.77
CA ARG A 85 14.01 0.19 6.54
C ARG A 85 14.42 -0.62 5.32
N PHE A 86 13.44 -0.83 4.45
CA PHE A 86 13.56 -1.68 3.28
C PHE A 86 13.23 -0.90 2.02
N VAL A 87 13.67 -1.41 0.87
CA VAL A 87 13.21 -0.94 -0.45
C VAL A 87 12.39 -2.06 -1.07
N LEU A 88 11.18 -1.75 -1.51
CA LEU A 88 10.35 -2.70 -2.27
C LEU A 88 10.74 -2.59 -3.74
N ILE A 89 11.07 -3.71 -4.39
CA ILE A 89 11.53 -3.74 -5.78
C ILE A 89 10.61 -4.63 -6.60
N GLY A 90 10.20 -4.18 -7.79
CA GLY A 90 9.41 -5.01 -8.70
C GLY A 90 10.08 -6.36 -9.00
N ALA A 91 9.32 -7.44 -8.84
CA ALA A 91 9.78 -8.82 -9.00
C ALA A 91 8.84 -9.66 -9.89
N GLY A 92 8.19 -8.99 -10.85
CA GLY A 92 7.20 -9.56 -11.76
C GLY A 92 5.82 -8.92 -11.60
N VAL A 93 4.83 -9.45 -12.33
CA VAL A 93 3.45 -8.95 -12.32
C VAL A 93 2.86 -9.09 -10.92
N ASN A 94 2.51 -7.95 -10.30
CA ASN A 94 1.93 -7.86 -8.94
C ASN A 94 2.79 -8.54 -7.86
N LYS A 95 4.11 -8.55 -8.04
CA LYS A 95 5.05 -9.11 -7.07
C LYS A 95 6.18 -8.16 -6.77
N LEU A 96 6.61 -8.17 -5.51
CA LEU A 96 7.64 -7.30 -4.95
C LEU A 96 8.68 -8.13 -4.21
N SER A 97 9.94 -7.79 -4.34
CA SER A 97 11.01 -8.27 -3.47
C SER A 97 11.37 -7.21 -2.43
N ILE A 98 11.76 -7.65 -1.24
CA ILE A 98 12.11 -6.76 -0.13
C ILE A 98 13.63 -6.68 -0.02
N LYS A 99 14.23 -5.54 -0.39
CA LYS A 99 15.66 -5.28 -0.28
C LYS A 99 15.98 -4.63 1.06
N THR A 100 16.96 -5.18 1.76
CA THR A 100 17.44 -4.72 3.07
C THR A 100 18.42 -3.54 2.93
N ALA A 101 18.66 -2.82 4.02
CA ALA A 101 19.68 -1.76 4.07
C ALA A 101 21.12 -2.26 3.81
N HIS A 102 21.36 -3.56 3.89
CA HIS A 102 22.65 -4.19 3.56
C HIS A 102 22.78 -4.56 2.09
N GLY A 103 21.80 -4.21 1.25
CA GLY A 103 21.83 -4.50 -0.19
C GLY A 103 21.35 -5.90 -0.57
N LEU A 104 21.09 -6.76 0.42
CA LEU A 104 20.62 -8.13 0.26
C LEU A 104 19.08 -8.21 0.27
N TYR A 105 18.51 -9.35 -0.12
CA TYR A 105 17.07 -9.55 -0.20
C TYR A 105 16.51 -10.50 0.87
N ILE A 106 15.30 -10.23 1.34
CA ILE A 106 14.54 -11.17 2.17
C ILE A 106 14.10 -12.35 1.31
N ASN A 107 14.34 -13.56 1.80
CA ASN A 107 13.95 -14.83 1.20
C ASN A 107 13.38 -15.76 2.28
N THR A 108 12.75 -16.85 1.85
CA THR A 108 12.20 -17.93 2.64
C THR A 108 13.07 -19.16 2.43
N ASN A 109 13.61 -19.73 3.50
CA ASN A 109 14.38 -20.96 3.40
C ASN A 109 13.48 -22.21 3.35
N LYS A 110 14.09 -23.40 3.18
CA LYS A 110 13.37 -24.69 3.13
C LYS A 110 12.56 -25.03 4.39
N ASN A 111 12.88 -24.39 5.51
CA ASN A 111 12.17 -24.56 6.79
C ASN A 111 11.10 -23.48 7.00
N ASN A 112 10.74 -22.72 5.96
CA ASN A 112 9.78 -21.61 6.02
C ASN A 112 10.17 -20.52 7.02
N ASN A 113 11.47 -20.33 7.27
CA ASN A 113 11.98 -19.20 8.03
C ASN A 113 12.42 -18.10 7.06
N MET A 114 12.14 -16.84 7.43
CA MET A 114 12.68 -15.71 6.71
C MET A 114 14.16 -15.51 7.00
N ILE A 115 14.92 -15.41 5.92
CA ILE A 115 16.36 -15.20 5.92
C ILE A 115 16.69 -14.01 5.03
N ILE A 116 17.87 -13.45 5.23
CA ILE A 116 18.44 -12.46 4.31
C ILE A 116 19.47 -13.20 3.47
N GLN A 117 19.28 -13.23 2.15
CA GLN A 117 20.14 -13.99 1.26
C GLN A 117 20.44 -13.23 -0.02
N GLY A 118 21.74 -12.93 -0.21
CA GLY A 118 22.36 -12.59 -1.49
C GLY A 118 21.57 -11.64 -2.41
N ASP A 119 21.75 -11.87 -3.71
CA ASP A 119 21.09 -11.17 -4.81
C ASP A 119 19.82 -11.88 -5.31
N VAL A 120 19.36 -12.92 -4.61
CA VAL A 120 18.17 -13.68 -5.01
C VAL A 120 16.92 -12.90 -4.60
N ARG A 121 16.14 -12.49 -5.60
CA ARG A 121 14.91 -11.74 -5.43
C ARG A 121 13.72 -12.68 -5.28
N GLU A 122 13.39 -13.06 -4.05
CA GLU A 122 12.13 -13.78 -3.81
C GLU A 122 10.94 -12.85 -4.06
N PRO A 123 9.96 -13.26 -4.87
CA PRO A 123 8.83 -12.42 -5.19
C PRO A 123 7.67 -12.67 -4.21
N PHE A 124 7.32 -11.63 -3.45
CA PHE A 124 6.18 -11.59 -2.51
C PHE A 124 4.98 -10.86 -3.12
N THR A 125 3.76 -11.26 -2.74
CA THR A 125 2.54 -10.50 -3.05
C THR A 125 2.16 -9.68 -1.83
N PHE A 126 1.99 -8.37 -2.01
CA PHE A 126 1.41 -7.48 -1.00
C PHE A 126 -0.05 -7.25 -1.35
N THR A 127 -0.96 -7.66 -0.47
CA THR A 127 -2.38 -7.37 -0.59
C THR A 127 -2.72 -6.31 0.44
N PHE A 128 -2.84 -5.06 0.00
CA PHE A 128 -3.24 -3.95 0.87
C PHE A 128 -4.73 -4.01 1.18
N VAL A 129 -5.08 -3.67 2.42
CA VAL A 129 -6.47 -3.48 2.84
C VAL A 129 -7.06 -2.33 2.02
N PRO A 130 -8.31 -2.46 1.51
CA PRO A 130 -8.96 -1.39 0.78
C PRO A 130 -9.04 -0.11 1.62
N VAL A 131 -9.04 1.02 0.93
CA VAL A 131 -9.07 2.34 1.54
C VAL A 131 -10.21 3.16 1.00
N SER A 132 -10.59 4.19 1.75
CA SER A 132 -11.31 5.33 1.21
C SER A 132 -10.42 6.56 1.25
N LEU A 133 -10.61 7.43 0.24
CA LEU A 133 -9.91 8.70 0.12
C LEU A 133 -10.90 9.80 0.48
N LYS A 134 -10.58 10.59 1.50
CA LYS A 134 -11.42 11.68 1.99
C LYS A 134 -10.68 12.99 1.81
N THR A 135 -11.33 13.97 1.23
CA THR A 135 -10.78 15.33 1.12
C THR A 135 -10.60 15.95 2.51
N SER A 136 -9.75 16.97 2.62
CA SER A 136 -9.58 17.78 3.85
C SER A 136 -10.90 18.39 4.37
N ARG A 137 -11.92 18.47 3.53
CA ARG A 137 -13.27 18.97 3.87
C ARG A 137 -14.23 17.88 4.33
N GLY A 138 -13.78 16.64 4.33
CA GLY A 138 -14.55 15.51 4.81
C GLY A 138 -15.45 14.83 3.76
N MET A 139 -15.38 15.22 2.49
CA MET A 139 -16.06 14.51 1.39
C MET A 139 -15.25 13.30 0.93
N LEU A 140 -15.91 12.20 0.58
CA LEU A 140 -15.27 10.99 0.07
C LEU A 140 -15.12 11.07 -1.45
N LEU A 141 -14.02 10.55 -1.99
CA LEU A 141 -13.88 10.31 -3.43
C LEU A 141 -14.76 9.12 -3.82
N SER A 142 -15.45 9.24 -4.94
CA SER A 142 -16.39 8.26 -5.46
C SER A 142 -16.08 7.95 -6.92
N ALA A 143 -15.94 6.66 -7.22
CA ALA A 143 -15.87 6.10 -8.55
C ALA A 143 -17.30 6.02 -9.12
N SER A 144 -17.77 7.09 -9.77
CA SER A 144 -19.14 7.13 -10.28
C SER A 144 -19.32 6.16 -11.45
N GLN A 145 -20.59 5.84 -11.76
CA GLN A 145 -20.95 4.90 -12.84
C GLN A 145 -20.54 5.38 -14.24
N ASP A 146 -20.32 6.69 -14.43
CA ASP A 146 -19.96 7.29 -15.72
C ASP A 146 -18.44 7.34 -15.95
N ASP A 147 -17.68 6.47 -15.26
CA ASP A 147 -16.22 6.41 -15.30
C ASP A 147 -15.50 7.70 -14.87
N ASN A 148 -16.21 8.60 -14.19
CA ASN A 148 -15.62 9.79 -13.59
C ASN A 148 -15.33 9.55 -12.11
N ILE A 149 -14.29 10.21 -11.60
CA ILE A 149 -14.08 10.32 -10.16
C ILE A 149 -14.67 11.63 -9.69
N THR A 150 -15.63 11.56 -8.77
CA THR A 150 -16.25 12.72 -8.14
C THR A 150 -16.03 12.69 -6.64
N GLN A 151 -16.58 13.67 -5.94
CA GLN A 151 -16.64 13.68 -4.48
C GLN A 151 -18.08 13.72 -4.00
N VAL A 152 -18.35 13.05 -2.88
CA VAL A 152 -19.67 12.91 -2.29
C VAL A 152 -19.63 13.16 -0.78
N SER A 153 -20.66 13.83 -0.26
CA SER A 153 -20.81 14.11 1.16
C SER A 153 -21.49 12.92 1.87
N ARG A 154 -20.73 11.84 2.10
CA ARG A 154 -21.20 10.67 2.88
C ARG A 154 -20.35 10.46 4.11
N LYS A 155 -20.98 9.99 5.20
CA LYS A 155 -20.29 9.63 6.45
C LYS A 155 -19.59 8.29 6.39
N VAL A 156 -20.16 7.34 5.65
CA VAL A 156 -19.67 5.97 5.53
C VAL A 156 -19.48 5.66 4.04
N PRO A 157 -18.32 5.12 3.64
CA PRO A 157 -18.09 4.71 2.26
C PRO A 157 -19.08 3.62 1.82
N SER A 158 -19.61 3.76 0.60
CA SER A 158 -20.26 2.68 -0.13
C SER A 158 -19.27 2.05 -1.11
N ALA A 159 -19.67 1.04 -1.88
CA ALA A 159 -18.77 0.33 -2.81
C ALA A 159 -18.03 1.28 -3.78
N ASP A 160 -18.67 2.36 -4.21
CA ASP A 160 -18.09 3.34 -5.14
C ASP A 160 -17.00 4.21 -4.48
N GLU A 161 -16.96 4.27 -3.15
CA GLU A 161 -15.95 5.03 -2.38
C GLU A 161 -14.83 4.13 -1.82
N ILE A 162 -14.79 2.86 -2.24
CA ILE A 162 -13.75 1.89 -1.88
C ILE A 162 -12.73 1.77 -3.02
N PHE A 163 -11.46 1.96 -2.67
CA PHE A 163 -10.33 1.84 -3.58
C PHE A 163 -9.33 0.81 -3.08
N HIS A 164 -8.72 0.10 -4.03
CA HIS A 164 -7.59 -0.78 -3.84
C HIS A 164 -6.31 -0.07 -4.27
N LEU A 165 -5.27 -0.19 -3.46
CA LEU A 165 -3.95 0.37 -3.76
C LEU A 165 -3.03 -0.77 -4.19
N ASP A 166 -2.65 -0.78 -5.47
CA ASP A 166 -1.74 -1.77 -6.03
C ASP A 166 -0.34 -1.14 -6.15
N TYR A 167 0.64 -1.61 -5.37
CA TYR A 167 2.01 -1.05 -5.40
C TYR A 167 2.91 -1.82 -6.38
N LEU A 168 3.44 -1.12 -7.38
CA LEU A 168 4.30 -1.70 -8.41
C LEU A 168 5.28 -0.64 -8.96
N ASN A 169 6.53 -1.03 -9.18
CA ASN A 169 7.57 -0.17 -9.78
C ASN A 169 7.68 1.21 -9.12
N ASP A 170 7.81 1.19 -7.79
CA ASP A 170 8.01 2.35 -6.92
C ASP A 170 6.84 3.35 -6.88
N ALA A 171 5.67 2.96 -7.37
CA ALA A 171 4.47 3.78 -7.33
C ALA A 171 3.22 2.95 -7.04
N PHE A 172 2.13 3.65 -6.78
CA PHE A 172 0.82 3.05 -6.59
C PHE A 172 -0.05 3.25 -7.83
N TYR A 173 -0.87 2.25 -8.09
CA TYR A 173 -2.03 2.33 -8.94
C TYR A 173 -3.26 2.31 -8.03
N ILE A 174 -4.23 3.16 -8.32
CA ILE A 174 -5.48 3.23 -7.56
C ILE A 174 -6.56 2.58 -8.40
N ARG A 175 -7.20 1.54 -7.87
CA ARG A 175 -8.23 0.76 -8.56
C ARG A 175 -9.54 0.84 -7.79
N SER A 176 -10.66 1.09 -8.47
CA SER A 176 -11.99 1.06 -7.86
C SER A 176 -12.40 -0.37 -7.48
N SER A 177 -13.45 -0.50 -6.67
CA SER A 177 -14.09 -1.79 -6.37
C SER A 177 -14.60 -2.51 -7.63
N GLY A 178 -14.94 -1.76 -8.68
CA GLY A 178 -15.29 -2.26 -10.01
C GLY A 178 -14.12 -2.72 -10.88
N ASN A 179 -12.91 -2.85 -10.32
CA ASN A 179 -11.67 -3.25 -11.01
C ASN A 179 -11.16 -2.29 -12.11
N LYS A 180 -11.68 -1.07 -12.19
CA LYS A 180 -11.14 -0.04 -13.09
C LYS A 180 -10.07 0.78 -12.39
N PHE A 181 -9.03 1.18 -13.11
CA PHE A 181 -7.94 2.01 -12.61
C PHE A 181 -8.25 3.49 -12.77
N LEU A 182 -7.85 4.30 -11.79
CA LEU A 182 -7.73 5.75 -11.96
C LEU A 182 -6.62 6.02 -12.97
N CYS A 183 -6.97 6.69 -14.05
CA CYS A 183 -6.07 7.03 -15.16
C CYS A 183 -6.10 8.52 -15.45
N LEU A 184 -4.96 9.04 -15.88
CA LEU A 184 -4.79 10.41 -16.32
C LEU A 184 -5.36 10.55 -17.73
N THR A 185 -6.07 11.64 -17.99
CA THR A 185 -6.62 11.91 -19.33
C THR A 185 -6.01 13.18 -19.93
N GLU A 186 -6.09 13.29 -21.26
CA GLU A 186 -5.80 14.55 -21.95
C GLU A 186 -6.83 15.61 -21.50
N GLY A 187 -6.38 16.59 -20.70
CA GLY A 187 -7.24 17.68 -20.19
C GLY A 187 -7.37 17.77 -18.67
N ASP A 188 -6.32 17.37 -17.93
CA ASP A 188 -6.20 17.41 -16.46
C ASP A 188 -7.22 16.58 -15.67
N ASN A 189 -8.22 15.97 -16.31
CA ASN A 189 -9.22 15.16 -15.60
C ASN A 189 -8.68 13.76 -15.27
N ILE A 190 -9.18 13.19 -14.18
CA ILE A 190 -8.97 11.79 -13.79
C ILE A 190 -10.22 10.98 -14.11
N ARG A 191 -10.05 9.83 -14.76
CA ARG A 191 -11.14 8.90 -15.10
C ARG A 191 -10.82 7.48 -14.70
N LEU A 192 -11.84 6.62 -14.74
CA LEU A 192 -11.69 5.18 -14.61
C LEU A 192 -11.46 4.54 -15.98
N ALA A 193 -10.56 3.56 -16.04
CA ALA A 193 -10.35 2.74 -17.23
C ALA A 193 -10.03 1.29 -16.87
N GLU A 194 -10.32 0.36 -17.78
CA GLU A 194 -10.04 -1.07 -17.61
C GLU A 194 -8.54 -1.40 -17.53
N LYS A 195 -7.70 -0.50 -18.04
CA LYS A 195 -6.25 -0.66 -18.08
C LYS A 195 -5.60 0.65 -17.66
N CYS A 196 -4.53 0.55 -16.90
CA CYS A 196 -3.61 1.65 -16.62
C CYS A 196 -2.33 1.49 -17.44
N ASN A 197 -1.67 2.62 -17.69
CA ASN A 197 -0.34 2.69 -18.29
C ASN A 197 0.70 3.12 -17.24
N ASN A 198 1.96 3.28 -17.65
CA ASN A 198 3.03 3.69 -16.72
C ASN A 198 2.91 5.16 -16.26
N GLU A 199 2.08 5.97 -16.90
CA GLU A 199 1.86 7.38 -16.53
C GLU A 199 0.81 7.52 -15.43
N ASP A 200 -0.11 6.55 -15.31
CA ASP A 200 -1.15 6.43 -14.27
C ASP A 200 -0.62 6.02 -12.89
N ARG A 201 0.66 6.32 -12.63
CA ARG A 201 1.34 6.02 -11.37
C ARG A 201 1.20 7.18 -10.39
N PHE A 202 0.86 6.85 -9.16
CA PHE A 202 0.66 7.79 -8.06
C PHE A 202 1.68 7.59 -6.95
N ILE A 203 2.13 8.70 -6.38
CA ILE A 203 3.03 8.75 -5.23
C ILE A 203 2.26 9.42 -4.09
N PHE A 204 2.15 8.73 -2.96
CA PHE A 204 1.50 9.25 -1.77
C PHE A 204 2.53 9.95 -0.88
N CYS A 205 2.43 11.27 -0.77
CA CYS A 205 3.34 12.12 0.00
C CYS A 205 2.66 12.57 1.30
N LYS A 206 3.18 12.19 2.47
CA LYS A 206 2.63 12.67 3.75
C LYS A 206 3.06 14.11 4.00
N GLN A 207 2.12 14.99 4.35
CA GLN A 207 2.37 16.37 4.73
C GLN A 207 1.54 16.73 5.98
N GLY A 208 2.19 16.76 7.14
CA GLY A 208 1.47 16.90 8.42
C GLY A 208 0.48 15.76 8.62
N ASP A 209 -0.79 16.08 8.88
CA ASP A 209 -1.86 15.10 9.08
C ASP A 209 -2.47 14.59 7.77
N PHE A 210 -2.20 15.26 6.64
CA PHE A 210 -2.78 14.92 5.35
C PHE A 210 -1.81 14.16 4.44
N THR A 211 -2.35 13.60 3.37
CA THR A 211 -1.60 12.96 2.29
C THR A 211 -1.90 13.68 0.98
N LEU A 212 -0.85 14.07 0.27
CA LEU A 212 -0.95 14.52 -1.11
C LEU A 212 -0.81 13.30 -2.03
N ILE A 213 -1.61 13.24 -3.09
CA ILE A 213 -1.50 12.19 -4.12
C ILE A 213 -0.90 12.84 -5.36
N ARG A 214 0.40 12.59 -5.56
CA ARG A 214 1.18 13.18 -6.65
C ARG A 214 1.27 12.23 -7.84
N THR A 215 1.25 12.75 -9.05
CA THR A 215 1.40 11.99 -10.29
C THR A 215 2.85 11.98 -10.76
N MET A 216 3.18 11.14 -11.75
CA MET A 216 4.53 11.12 -12.34
C MET A 216 4.91 12.41 -13.06
N CYS A 217 3.94 13.21 -13.48
CA CYS A 217 4.14 14.51 -14.12
C CYS A 217 4.36 15.65 -13.11
N ASN A 218 4.59 15.31 -11.83
CA ASN A 218 4.75 16.25 -10.72
C ASN A 218 3.54 17.21 -10.55
N THR A 219 2.35 16.71 -10.86
CA THR A 219 1.05 17.32 -10.52
C THR A 219 0.41 16.58 -9.36
N PHE A 220 -0.65 17.14 -8.77
CA PHE A 220 -1.36 16.58 -7.62
C PHE A 220 -2.83 16.35 -7.98
N LEU A 221 -3.43 15.29 -7.44
CA LEU A 221 -4.88 15.15 -7.46
C LEU A 221 -5.49 16.30 -6.66
N SER A 222 -6.53 16.90 -7.21
CA SER A 222 -7.26 18.02 -6.66
C SER A 222 -8.74 17.73 -6.69
N ALA A 223 -9.37 17.79 -5.52
CA ALA A 223 -10.81 17.77 -5.40
C ALA A 223 -11.32 19.22 -5.37
N ASN A 224 -12.21 19.59 -6.30
CA ASN A 224 -12.78 20.94 -6.30
C ASN A 224 -13.65 21.15 -5.04
N GLN A 225 -14.23 22.33 -4.86
CA GLN A 225 -15.01 22.66 -3.67
C GLN A 225 -16.45 22.13 -3.72
N GLU A 226 -16.95 21.81 -4.90
CA GLU A 226 -18.36 21.52 -5.16
C GLU A 226 -18.61 20.01 -5.21
N GLU A 227 -19.60 19.52 -4.48
CA GLU A 227 -19.99 18.11 -4.54
C GLU A 227 -20.32 17.68 -5.99
N GLY A 228 -19.94 16.46 -6.36
CA GLY A 228 -20.09 15.96 -7.72
C GLY A 228 -19.05 16.48 -8.72
N SER A 229 -18.16 17.40 -8.32
CA SER A 229 -17.08 17.86 -9.21
C SER A 229 -16.11 16.74 -9.56
N VAL A 230 -15.67 16.71 -10.82
CA VAL A 230 -14.64 15.78 -11.29
C VAL A 230 -13.28 16.11 -10.66
N ILE A 231 -12.57 15.09 -10.19
CA ILE A 231 -11.19 15.20 -9.70
C ILE A 231 -10.25 15.55 -10.85
N LYS A 232 -9.35 16.50 -10.62
CA LYS A 232 -8.40 16.99 -11.62
C LYS A 232 -6.96 16.90 -11.13
N GLN A 233 -6.03 17.16 -12.04
CA GLN A 233 -4.63 17.40 -11.76
C GLN A 233 -4.37 18.90 -11.61
N THR A 234 -3.49 19.26 -10.69
CA THR A 234 -2.99 20.63 -10.55
C THR A 234 -1.50 20.68 -10.23
N LYS A 235 -0.84 21.81 -10.53
CA LYS A 235 0.57 22.04 -10.15
C LYS A 235 0.72 22.70 -8.79
N THR A 236 -0.36 23.22 -8.21
CA THR A 236 -0.34 23.97 -6.96
C THR A 236 -0.81 23.10 -5.80
N ILE A 237 -0.14 23.20 -4.66
CA ILE A 237 -0.59 22.56 -3.42
C ILE A 237 -1.39 23.58 -2.62
N GLY A 238 -2.64 23.22 -2.31
CA GLY A 238 -3.52 23.93 -1.41
C GLY A 238 -4.42 22.96 -0.65
N PRO A 239 -5.51 23.46 -0.02
CA PRO A 239 -6.42 22.62 0.76
C PRO A 239 -7.14 21.54 -0.06
N ASN A 240 -7.28 21.73 -1.37
CA ASN A 240 -8.03 20.85 -2.27
C ASN A 240 -7.23 19.61 -2.69
N GLU A 241 -5.91 19.61 -2.48
CA GLU A 241 -4.99 18.51 -2.82
C GLU A 241 -4.65 17.64 -1.61
N GLN A 242 -5.28 17.93 -0.46
CA GLN A 242 -5.06 17.25 0.80
C GLN A 242 -6.12 16.16 1.03
N PHE A 243 -5.65 14.93 1.23
CA PHE A 243 -6.50 13.76 1.45
C PHE A 243 -6.14 13.04 2.75
N ASP A 244 -7.16 12.63 3.49
CA ASP A 244 -7.09 11.58 4.49
C ASP A 244 -7.33 10.24 3.80
N ILE A 245 -6.45 9.28 4.08
CA ILE A 245 -6.53 7.92 3.55
C ILE A 245 -6.74 7.04 4.75
N PHE A 246 -7.89 6.39 4.83
CA PHE A 246 -8.19 5.51 5.93
C PHE A 246 -8.52 4.10 5.42
N PRO A 247 -7.95 3.07 6.06
CA PRO A 247 -8.28 1.68 5.74
C PRO A 247 -9.71 1.35 6.17
N LEU A 248 -10.33 0.40 5.47
CA LEU A 248 -11.69 -0.10 5.72
C LEU A 248 -11.70 -1.46 6.41
#